data_AF-A0ABD1B435-F1
#
_entry.id   AF-A0ABD1B435-F1
#
_cell.length_a   1.000
_cell.length_b   1.000
_cell.length_c   1.000
_cell.angle_alpha   90.00
_cell.angle_beta   90.00
_cell.angle_gamma   90.00
#
_symmetry.space_group_name_H-M   'P 1'
#
loop_
_entity.id
_entity.type
_entity.pdbx_description
1 polymer ?
#
loop_
_entity_poly.entity_id
_entity_poly.type
_entity_poly.pdbx_seq_one_letter_code
_entity_poly.pdbx_strand_id
1 'polypeptide(L)' 'MKDMGEAACILGIRIYRDRLGRQIGSCQDAYGDKVLDRFSMHDSKEGLIPMSHGINLSKTQCLLTLAERERLSRIPIRMQ' A
#
# COMPACT_ATOMS: atom_id res chain seq x y z
N MET A 1 -0.84 -21.10 -16.91
CA MET A 1 -1.71 -19.94 -16.59
C MET A 1 -2.32 -19.47 -17.91
N LYS A 2 -3.64 -19.39 -18.00
CA LYS A 2 -4.34 -18.99 -19.23
C LYS A 2 -4.18 -17.47 -19.37
N ASP A 3 -3.80 -17.01 -20.56
CA ASP A 3 -3.60 -15.59 -20.84
C ASP A 3 -4.95 -14.86 -20.66
N MET A 4 -5.05 -14.03 -19.62
CA MET A 4 -6.28 -13.29 -19.29
C MET A 4 -6.37 -11.94 -20.03
N GLY A 5 -5.51 -11.73 -21.04
CA GLY A 5 -5.40 -10.46 -21.73
C GLY A 5 -4.77 -9.39 -20.84
N GLU A 6 -4.89 -8.14 -21.27
CA GLU A 6 -4.29 -7.00 -20.58
C GLU A 6 -5.03 -6.70 -19.26
N ALA A 7 -4.38 -6.98 -18.12
CA ALA A 7 -4.93 -6.69 -16.81
C ALA A 7 -5.06 -5.17 -16.60
N ALA A 8 -6.30 -4.67 -16.65
CA ALA A 8 -6.64 -3.27 -16.41
C ALA A 8 -6.73 -2.91 -14.91
N CYS A 9 -6.86 -3.92 -14.03
CA CYS A 9 -7.02 -3.73 -12.60
C CYS A 9 -6.41 -4.90 -11.82
N ILE A 10 -5.63 -4.59 -10.79
CA ILE A 10 -5.08 -5.58 -9.84
C ILE A 10 -5.42 -5.11 -8.43
N LEU A 11 -6.08 -5.96 -7.64
CA LEU A 11 -6.49 -5.65 -6.26
C LEU A 11 -7.35 -4.37 -6.11
N GLY A 12 -7.98 -3.89 -7.18
CA GLY A 12 -8.74 -2.63 -7.19
C GLY A 12 -7.92 -1.40 -7.58
N ILE A 13 -6.62 -1.56 -7.83
CA ILE A 13 -5.74 -0.52 -8.37
C ILE A 13 -5.84 -0.53 -9.89
N ARG A 14 -6.22 0.59 -10.50
CA ARG A 14 -6.27 0.73 -11.96
C ARG A 14 -4.87 0.86 -12.50
N ILE A 15 -4.58 0.16 -13.60
CA ILE A 15 -3.28 0.20 -14.27
C ILE A 15 -3.47 0.84 -15.63
N TYR A 16 -2.69 1.88 -15.91
CA TYR A 16 -2.60 2.52 -17.23
C TYR A 16 -1.28 2.12 -17.88
N ARG A 17 -1.32 1.81 -19.17
CA ARG A 17 -0.13 1.43 -19.92
C ARG A 17 -0.07 2.27 -21.18
N ASP A 18 0.94 3.12 -21.24
CA ASP A 18 1.32 3.79 -22.47
C ASP A 18 2.44 2.99 -23.13
N ARG A 19 2.08 2.21 -24.15
CA ARG A 19 3.04 1.37 -24.89
C ARG A 19 3.97 2.19 -25.77
N LEU A 20 3.53 3.35 -26.24
CA LEU A 20 4.33 4.23 -27.09
C LEU A 20 5.40 4.95 -26.26
N GLY A 21 5.00 5.46 -25.10
CA GLY A 21 5.91 6.06 -24.13
C GLY A 21 6.64 5.06 -23.22
N ARG A 22 6.37 3.76 -23.34
CA ARG A 22 6.88 2.69 -22.45
C ARG A 22 6.65 2.98 -20.95
N GLN A 23 5.54 3.64 -20.64
CA GLN A 23 5.18 4.00 -19.26
C GLN A 23 4.05 3.11 -18.75
N ILE A 24 4.15 2.74 -17.48
CA ILE A 24 3.08 2.08 -16.74
C ILE A 24 2.73 2.98 -15.57
N GLY A 25 1.53 3.54 -15.61
CA GLY A 25 0.94 4.29 -14.52
C GLY A 25 0.00 3.41 -13.71
N SER A 26 -0.26 3.82 -12.47
CA SER A 26 -1.33 3.23 -11.67
C SER A 26 -2.12 4.32 -10.96
N CYS A 27 -3.41 4.11 -10.81
CA CYS A 27 -4.36 4.99 -10.15
C CYS A 27 -4.91 4.23 -8.94
N GLN A 28 -4.57 4.75 -7.77
CA GLN A 28 -4.81 4.13 -6.46
C GLN A 28 -6.02 4.75 -5.74
N ASP A 29 -6.72 5.66 -6.40
CA ASP A 29 -7.79 6.49 -5.86
C ASP A 29 -8.85 5.59 -5.19
N ALA A 30 -9.30 4.54 -5.86
CA ALA A 30 -10.26 3.58 -5.33
C ALA A 30 -9.65 2.50 -4.40
N TYR A 31 -8.32 2.39 -4.33
CA TYR A 31 -7.64 1.44 -3.44
C TYR A 31 -7.60 1.96 -2.01
N GLY A 32 -7.37 3.27 -1.82
CA GLY A 32 -7.45 3.91 -0.50
C GLY A 32 -8.78 3.62 0.19
N ASP A 33 -9.89 3.93 -0.50
CA ASP A 33 -11.24 3.72 0.02
C ASP A 33 -11.51 2.25 0.37
N LYS A 34 -11.07 1.31 -0.49
CA LYS A 34 -11.23 -0.13 -0.23
C LYS A 34 -10.44 -0.61 0.98
N VAL A 35 -9.25 -0.05 1.20
CA VAL A 35 -8.43 -0.38 2.37
C VAL A 35 -9.07 0.21 3.63
N LEU A 36 -9.52 1.46 3.58
CA LEU A 36 -10.21 2.11 4.69
C LEU A 36 -11.47 1.34 5.07
N ASP A 37 -12.29 0.94 4.10
CA ASP A 37 -13.49 0.14 4.32
C ASP A 37 -13.17 -1.22 4.95
N ARG A 38 -12.18 -1.94 4.39
CA ARG A 38 -11.73 -3.24 4.92
C ARG A 38 -11.30 -3.19 6.39
N PHE A 39 -10.66 -2.11 6.81
CA PHE A 39 -10.19 -1.94 8.18
C PHE A 39 -11.15 -1.10 9.04
N SER A 40 -12.35 -0.78 8.52
CA SER A 40 -13.36 0.04 9.21
C SER A 40 -12.84 1.42 9.63
N MET A 41 -11.96 2.02 8.82
CA MET A 41 -11.31 3.31 9.03
C MET A 41 -11.93 4.45 8.20
N HIS A 42 -13.15 4.28 7.69
CA HIS A 42 -13.84 5.25 6.82
C HIS A 42 -13.97 6.67 7.43
N ASP A 43 -14.13 6.76 8.75
CA ASP A 43 -14.21 8.04 9.49
C ASP A 43 -12.86 8.49 10.09
N SER A 44 -11.77 7.79 9.76
CA SER A 44 -10.45 8.18 10.23
C SER A 44 -10.06 9.52 9.62
N LYS A 45 -9.51 10.42 10.44
CA LYS A 45 -8.90 11.65 9.92
C LYS A 45 -7.81 11.29 8.92
N GLU A 46 -7.70 12.09 7.87
CA GLU A 46 -6.62 12.02 6.89
C GLU A 46 -5.31 12.29 7.65
N GLY A 47 -4.62 11.21 8.00
CA GLY A 47 -3.36 11.30 8.72
C GLY A 47 -2.20 11.44 7.76
N LEU A 48 -1.19 12.19 8.16
CA LEU A 48 0.19 12.04 7.71
C LEU A 48 0.54 10.54 7.74
N ILE A 49 0.84 10.03 6.55
CA ILE A 49 1.38 8.68 6.40
C ILE A 49 2.61 8.59 7.32
N PRO A 50 2.72 7.56 8.18
CA PRO A 50 3.82 7.42 9.14
C PRO A 50 5.21 7.27 8.48
N MET A 51 5.27 7.34 7.15
CA MET A 51 6.48 7.40 6.36
C MET A 51 6.43 8.55 5.38
N SER A 52 7.46 9.40 5.45
CA SER A 52 7.76 10.39 4.42
C SER A 52 7.92 9.71 3.06
N HIS A 53 7.47 10.37 1.99
CA HIS A 53 7.68 9.88 0.64
C HIS A 53 9.20 9.83 0.35
N GLY A 54 9.65 8.77 -0.34
CA GLY A 54 11.06 8.60 -0.72
C GLY A 54 11.96 7.90 0.31
N ILE A 55 11.40 7.31 1.37
CA ILE A 55 12.19 6.46 2.28
C ILE A 55 12.53 5.14 1.58
N ASN A 56 13.82 4.84 1.47
CA ASN A 56 14.30 3.54 0.99
C ASN A 56 14.28 2.54 2.14
N LEU A 57 13.45 1.50 2.00
CA LEU A 57 13.39 0.41 2.96
C LEU A 57 14.55 -0.56 2.76
N SER A 58 15.26 -0.89 3.83
CA SER A 58 16.35 -1.88 3.82
C SER A 58 15.97 -3.15 4.59
N LYS A 59 16.64 -4.27 4.30
CA LYS A 59 16.46 -5.52 5.06
C LYS A 59 16.83 -5.37 6.54
N THR A 60 17.66 -4.38 6.88
CA THR A 60 18.05 -4.09 8.27
C THR A 60 16.93 -3.43 9.08
N GLN A 61 15.87 -2.93 8.44
CA GLN A 61 14.67 -2.42 9.09
C GLN A 61 13.60 -3.51 9.30
N CYS A 62 13.87 -4.74 8.83
CA CYS A 62 12.97 -5.86 9.07
C CYS A 62 13.04 -6.29 10.54
N LEU A 63 11.91 -6.66 11.11
CA LEU A 63 11.81 -7.16 12.48
C LEU A 63 12.31 -8.61 12.51
N LEU A 64 13.55 -8.77 12.98
CA LEU A 64 14.23 -10.07 12.99
C LEU A 64 13.92 -10.86 14.27
N THR A 65 13.55 -10.19 15.36
CA THR A 65 13.32 -10.86 16.65
C THR A 65 11.84 -10.91 17.05
N LEU A 66 11.46 -11.94 17.82
CA LEU A 66 10.13 -12.06 18.42
C LEU A 66 9.80 -10.90 19.36
N ALA A 67 10.80 -10.42 20.11
CA ALA A 67 10.64 -9.29 21.02
C ALA A 67 10.31 -7.97 20.28
N GLU A 68 10.96 -7.72 19.13
CA GLU A 68 10.65 -6.55 18.31
C GLU A 68 9.24 -6.61 17.71
N ARG A 69 8.80 -7.81 17.30
CA ARG A 69 7.44 -8.05 16.78
C ARG A 69 6.38 -7.84 17.85
N GLU A 70 6.61 -8.36 19.06
CA GLU A 70 5.70 -8.20 20.20
C GLU A 70 5.66 -6.75 20.70
N ARG A 71 6.78 -6.02 20.63
CA ARG A 71 6.83 -4.60 20.94
C ARG A 71 6.00 -3.78 19.94
N LEU A 72 6.11 -4.06 18.65
CA LEU A 72 5.36 -3.33 17.63
C LEU A 72 3.89 -3.75 17.53
N SER A 73 3.52 -4.98 17.91
CA SER A 73 2.10 -5.37 17.99
C SER A 73 1.34 -4.63 19.10
N ARG A 74 2.06 -4.18 20.14
CA ARG A 74 1.51 -3.38 21.25
C ARG A 74 1.46 -1.88 20.95
N ILE A 75 2.19 -1.42 19.94
CA ILE A 75 2.12 -0.03 19.49
C ILE A 75 1.02 0.05 18.43
N PRO A 76 -0.13 0.71 18.69
CA PRO A 76 -1.09 0.97 17.64
C PRO A 76 -0.37 1.75 16.55
N ILE A 77 -0.40 1.22 15.32
CA ILE A 77 0.18 1.88 14.15
C ILE A 77 -0.58 3.19 14.00
N ARG A 78 0.04 4.27 14.47
CA ARG A 78 -0.54 5.60 14.47
C ARG A 78 -0.42 6.13 13.04
N MET A 79 -1.52 6.08 12.32
CA MET A 79 -1.75 6.94 11.16
C MET A 79 -2.06 8.31 11.77
N GLN A 80 -1.14 9.28 11.71
CA GLN A 80 -1.29 10.56 12.42
C GLN A 80 -1.71 11.64 11.48
#